data_AF-A0A384AGL6-F1
#
_entry.id   AF-A0A384AGL6-F1
#
_cell.length_a   1.000
_cell.length_b   1.000
_cell.length_c   1.000
_cell.angle_alpha   90.00
_cell.angle_beta   90.00
_cell.angle_gamma   90.00
#
_symmetry.space_group_name_H-M   'P 1'
#
loop_
_entity.id
_entity.type
_entity.pdbx_description
1 polymer ?
#
loop_
_entity_poly.entity_id
_entity_poly.type
_entity_poly.pdbx_seq_one_letter_code
_entity_poly.pdbx_strand_id
1 'polypeptide(L)'
;MIRRKSSQFQGLKMQSELEQHYELRREPKKDLRSLDESATRMGIGVHTESGTVASVNADEDPAANLFPPPLPQTRICIWKYLDIHSMHRLEKTANVEEMREVLAELLGLGSPAQSLRDAITLDLFSHALIFCRQQGFSLEQTSTACALLQDLHKACIATPLGNVEECYRYFTSVLFCHGIRRPPFSINLFKEEQLLALADYVVNTYFRHFKLYKYVFTPQVRLDLSLTYVGLQAPKLWPKDETEKEEGEEVEEQAVTPEEEEPETVVQPEPEPSQVSVLRAYIKTQMNKELEQLQQLVEERLKASEERLGSKLTALERPLQLPPGKGKNKTK
;
A
#
# COMPACT_ATOMS: atom_id res chain seq x y z
N MET A 1 -81.53 -13.38 -44.47
CA MET A 1 -80.58 -13.70 -45.55
C MET A 1 -79.42 -14.52 -44.97
N ILE A 2 -79.32 -15.76 -45.46
CA ILE A 2 -78.11 -16.57 -45.70
C ILE A 2 -77.16 -16.91 -44.53
N ARG A 3 -77.02 -18.24 -44.37
CA ARG A 3 -76.21 -19.07 -43.45
C ARG A 3 -74.83 -19.38 -44.05
N ARG A 4 -73.75 -19.46 -43.25
CA ARG A 4 -72.56 -20.36 -43.40
C ARG A 4 -71.59 -20.12 -42.22
N LYS A 5 -71.37 -21.11 -41.33
CA LYS A 5 -70.44 -22.27 -41.36
C LYS A 5 -69.06 -21.98 -40.74
N SER A 6 -68.67 -22.89 -39.84
CA SER A 6 -67.44 -23.02 -39.05
C SER A 6 -66.19 -23.43 -39.83
N SER A 7 -65.00 -23.05 -39.33
CA SER A 7 -63.68 -23.67 -39.59
C SER A 7 -62.72 -23.14 -38.49
N GLN A 8 -62.24 -23.93 -37.53
CA GLN A 8 -61.20 -24.97 -37.52
C GLN A 8 -59.75 -24.42 -37.48
N PHE A 9 -59.01 -24.91 -36.49
CA PHE A 9 -57.63 -24.63 -36.08
C PHE A 9 -56.60 -24.67 -37.22
N GLN A 10 -55.59 -23.79 -37.13
CA GLN A 10 -54.23 -24.14 -37.56
C GLN A 10 -53.18 -23.27 -36.84
N GLY A 11 -52.42 -23.89 -35.93
CA GLY A 11 -51.17 -23.34 -35.42
C GLY A 11 -50.04 -23.64 -36.40
N LEU A 12 -49.25 -22.63 -36.74
CA LEU A 12 -47.94 -22.69 -37.40
C LEU A 12 -47.22 -21.38 -37.01
N LYS A 13 -46.22 -21.43 -36.13
CA LYS A 13 -44.78 -21.51 -36.47
C LYS A 13 -44.15 -20.12 -36.63
N MET A 14 -43.71 -19.55 -35.50
CA MET A 14 -42.81 -18.38 -35.47
C MET A 14 -41.65 -18.69 -34.52
N GLN A 15 -40.78 -19.61 -34.95
CA GLN A 15 -39.54 -20.01 -34.25
C GLN A 15 -38.31 -19.98 -35.18
N SER A 16 -38.40 -19.41 -36.39
CA SER A 16 -37.38 -19.62 -37.43
C SER A 16 -36.29 -18.54 -37.54
N GLU A 17 -36.28 -17.49 -36.70
CA GLU A 17 -35.30 -16.41 -36.83
C GLU A 17 -34.30 -16.30 -35.67
N LEU A 18 -34.48 -17.06 -34.58
CA LEU A 18 -33.54 -17.06 -33.45
C LEU A 18 -32.54 -18.23 -33.48
N GLU A 19 -32.82 -19.30 -34.23
CA GLU A 19 -31.95 -20.49 -34.32
C GLU A 19 -30.79 -20.36 -35.32
N GLN A 20 -30.86 -19.42 -36.28
CA GLN A 20 -29.84 -19.29 -37.33
C GLN A 20 -28.53 -18.62 -36.88
N HIS A 21 -28.50 -18.00 -35.69
CA HIS A 21 -27.28 -17.38 -35.17
C HIS A 21 -26.49 -18.24 -34.17
N TYR A 22 -27.02 -19.39 -33.74
CA TYR A 22 -26.39 -20.25 -32.72
C TYR A 22 -25.59 -21.45 -33.27
N GLU A 23 -25.61 -21.74 -34.58
CA GLU A 23 -24.89 -22.91 -35.13
C GLU A 23 -23.48 -22.64 -35.68
N LEU A 24 -22.99 -21.39 -35.65
CA LEU A 24 -21.72 -21.03 -36.29
C LEU A 24 -20.58 -20.73 -35.30
N ARG A 25 -20.38 -21.61 -34.31
CA ARG A 25 -19.08 -21.74 -33.62
C ARG A 25 -18.97 -23.06 -32.85
N ARG A 26 -18.74 -24.16 -33.58
CA ARG A 26 -18.20 -25.41 -33.01
C ARG A 26 -16.74 -25.55 -33.47
N GLU A 27 -15.87 -25.99 -32.56
CA GLU A 27 -14.39 -26.04 -32.62
C GLU A 27 -13.77 -26.68 -33.88
N PRO A 28 -12.43 -26.56 -34.04
CA PRO A 28 -11.67 -27.82 -34.06
C PRO A 28 -10.32 -27.77 -33.29
N LYS A 29 -10.08 -28.83 -32.49
CA LYS A 29 -8.79 -29.53 -32.33
C LYS A 29 -8.84 -30.75 -33.27
N LYS A 30 -7.81 -31.34 -33.87
CA LYS A 30 -6.35 -31.43 -33.67
C LYS A 30 -5.82 -32.22 -34.91
N ASP A 31 -4.57 -32.01 -35.34
CA ASP A 31 -3.55 -33.07 -35.64
C ASP A 31 -2.45 -32.67 -36.66
N LEU A 32 -1.23 -32.53 -36.11
CA LEU A 32 0.10 -33.07 -36.48
C LEU A 32 0.60 -33.26 -37.95
N ARG A 33 1.78 -32.63 -38.21
CA ARG A 33 2.98 -33.05 -39.02
C ARG A 33 2.83 -33.11 -40.56
N SER A 34 3.81 -32.78 -41.44
CA SER A 34 5.23 -32.39 -41.41
C SER A 34 5.73 -31.95 -42.82
N LEU A 35 6.92 -31.32 -42.88
CA LEU A 35 7.89 -31.16 -44.00
C LEU A 35 7.48 -30.21 -45.15
N ASP A 36 8.18 -29.09 -45.41
CA ASP A 36 9.57 -28.81 -45.82
C ASP A 36 9.56 -28.39 -47.29
N GLU A 37 9.76 -27.10 -47.57
CA GLU A 37 10.59 -26.66 -48.70
C GLU A 37 10.85 -25.14 -48.66
N SER A 38 12.02 -24.81 -49.14
CA SER A 38 12.78 -23.58 -48.96
C SER A 38 12.53 -22.58 -50.11
N ALA A 39 12.59 -21.28 -49.82
CA ALA A 39 12.89 -20.26 -50.83
C ALA A 39 13.44 -18.96 -50.22
N THR A 40 14.68 -18.69 -50.58
CA THR A 40 15.56 -17.55 -50.34
C THR A 40 14.95 -16.18 -50.70
N ARG A 41 15.08 -15.17 -49.84
CA ARG A 41 15.32 -13.78 -50.30
C ARG A 41 15.94 -12.87 -49.23
N MET A 42 17.15 -12.40 -49.56
CA MET A 42 17.95 -11.35 -48.91
C MET A 42 17.21 -10.01 -48.80
N GLY A 43 17.46 -9.27 -47.71
CA GLY A 43 17.00 -7.88 -47.56
C GLY A 43 17.41 -7.22 -46.23
N ILE A 44 18.71 -6.97 -46.07
CA ILE A 44 19.38 -5.86 -45.34
C ILE A 44 18.59 -5.22 -44.18
N GLY A 45 18.99 -5.54 -42.94
CA GLY A 45 18.62 -4.82 -41.72
C GLY A 45 19.87 -4.54 -40.89
N VAL A 46 20.13 -3.25 -40.66
CA VAL A 46 21.30 -2.70 -39.96
C VAL A 46 21.34 -3.19 -38.50
N HIS A 47 22.43 -3.89 -38.14
CA HIS A 47 22.74 -4.26 -36.76
C HIS A 47 23.22 -3.03 -35.99
N THR A 48 22.49 -2.66 -34.92
CA THR A 48 23.04 -1.82 -33.85
C THR A 48 23.28 -2.73 -32.67
N GLU A 49 24.56 -2.95 -32.38
CA GLU A 49 25.07 -3.75 -31.27
C GLU A 49 24.83 -3.01 -29.95
N SER A 50 24.28 -3.70 -28.94
CA SER A 50 24.49 -3.31 -27.54
C SER A 50 24.27 -4.50 -26.62
N GLY A 51 25.40 -5.06 -26.16
CA GLY A 51 25.56 -5.53 -24.79
C GLY A 51 24.92 -6.86 -24.42
N THR A 52 25.63 -7.95 -24.72
CA THR A 52 25.54 -9.22 -24.00
C THR A 52 25.77 -8.99 -22.51
N VAL A 53 24.73 -9.02 -21.69
CA VAL A 53 24.86 -9.21 -20.25
C VAL A 53 24.88 -10.71 -20.01
N ALA A 54 26.03 -11.20 -19.58
CA ALA A 54 26.29 -12.58 -19.25
C ALA A 54 25.22 -13.12 -18.29
N SER A 55 24.66 -14.29 -18.62
CA SER A 55 23.90 -15.10 -17.68
C SER A 55 24.86 -15.59 -16.60
N VAL A 56 24.97 -14.83 -15.51
CA VAL A 56 25.46 -15.39 -14.27
C VAL A 56 24.34 -16.29 -13.78
N ASN A 57 24.57 -17.60 -13.82
CA ASN A 57 23.75 -18.56 -13.11
C ASN A 57 23.86 -18.21 -11.62
N ALA A 58 22.92 -17.41 -11.14
CA ALA A 58 22.72 -17.22 -9.72
C ALA A 58 22.10 -18.52 -9.22
N ASP A 59 22.85 -19.21 -8.36
CA ASP A 59 22.33 -20.21 -7.46
C ASP A 59 21.26 -19.49 -6.61
N GLU A 60 20.00 -19.57 -7.06
CA GLU A 60 18.86 -18.97 -6.37
C GLU A 60 18.62 -19.79 -5.11
N ASP A 61 19.22 -19.34 -4.01
CA ASP A 61 18.80 -19.73 -2.67
C ASP A 61 17.29 -19.42 -2.55
N PRO A 62 16.41 -20.42 -2.33
CA PRO A 62 14.95 -20.22 -2.35
C PRO A 62 14.45 -19.38 -1.16
N ALA A 63 15.35 -18.90 -0.30
CA ALA A 63 15.07 -18.05 0.82
C ALA A 63 15.27 -16.56 0.46
N ALA A 64 14.16 -15.84 0.35
CA ALA A 64 14.05 -14.38 0.38
C ALA A 64 14.36 -13.61 -0.92
N ASN A 65 13.48 -13.76 -1.91
CA ASN A 65 13.15 -12.62 -2.77
C ASN A 65 12.51 -11.52 -1.88
N LEU A 66 13.33 -10.59 -1.39
CA LEU A 66 12.90 -9.44 -0.57
C LEU A 66 12.03 -8.45 -1.36
N PHE A 67 11.99 -8.58 -2.68
CA PHE A 67 11.18 -7.76 -3.55
C PHE A 67 9.76 -8.32 -3.66
N PRO A 68 8.73 -7.48 -3.46
CA PRO A 68 7.36 -7.92 -3.65
C PRO A 68 7.17 -8.41 -5.10
N PRO A 69 6.36 -9.46 -5.33
CA PRO A 69 6.06 -9.91 -6.68
C PRO A 69 5.47 -8.75 -7.51
N PRO A 70 5.80 -8.66 -8.80
CA PRO A 70 5.28 -7.61 -9.65
C PRO A 70 3.75 -7.67 -9.67
N LEU A 71 3.13 -6.48 -9.63
CA LEU A 71 1.68 -6.38 -9.67
C LEU A 71 1.11 -7.00 -10.96
N PRO A 72 -0.07 -7.65 -10.90
CA PRO A 72 -0.68 -8.24 -12.08
C PRO A 72 -0.90 -7.21 -13.18
N GLN A 73 -0.80 -7.63 -14.45
CA GLN A 73 -1.19 -6.77 -15.57
C GLN A 73 -2.70 -6.51 -15.55
N THR A 74 -3.09 -5.26 -15.81
CA THR A 74 -4.50 -4.88 -15.94
C THR A 74 -5.12 -5.55 -17.15
N ARG A 75 -6.20 -6.28 -16.94
CA ARG A 75 -6.99 -6.94 -17.99
C ARG A 75 -8.48 -6.68 -17.73
N ILE A 76 -9.30 -6.95 -18.72
CA ILE A 76 -10.75 -6.84 -18.59
C ILE A 76 -11.26 -7.93 -17.64
N CYS A 77 -11.92 -7.55 -16.55
CA CYS A 77 -12.36 -8.44 -15.47
C CYS A 77 -13.83 -8.92 -15.53
N ILE A 78 -14.49 -8.78 -16.68
CA ILE A 78 -15.90 -9.19 -16.85
C ILE A 78 -16.04 -10.71 -16.66
N TRP A 79 -16.98 -11.15 -15.82
CA TRP A 79 -17.26 -12.57 -15.51
C TRP A 79 -16.06 -13.36 -14.98
N LYS A 80 -15.02 -12.70 -14.44
CA LYS A 80 -13.75 -13.34 -14.04
C LYS A 80 -13.90 -14.29 -12.85
N TYR A 81 -14.67 -13.87 -11.84
CA TYR A 81 -14.88 -14.63 -10.60
C TYR A 81 -16.34 -14.97 -10.35
N LEU A 82 -17.24 -14.05 -10.68
CA LEU A 82 -18.68 -14.26 -10.64
C LEU A 82 -19.18 -14.41 -12.06
N ASP A 83 -19.59 -15.62 -12.44
CA ASP A 83 -20.15 -15.90 -13.76
C ASP A 83 -21.60 -15.39 -13.89
N ILE A 84 -22.16 -15.50 -15.10
CA ILE A 84 -23.51 -15.03 -15.41
C ILE A 84 -24.55 -15.71 -14.50
N HIS A 85 -24.40 -17.01 -14.26
CA HIS A 85 -25.32 -17.77 -13.43
C HIS A 85 -25.25 -17.34 -11.96
N SER A 86 -24.05 -17.16 -11.43
CA SER A 86 -23.80 -16.69 -10.07
C SER A 86 -24.37 -15.30 -9.84
N MET A 87 -24.21 -14.39 -10.81
CA MET A 87 -24.78 -13.05 -10.72
C MET A 87 -26.31 -13.05 -10.76
N HIS A 88 -26.93 -13.88 -11.59
CA HIS A 88 -28.39 -14.02 -11.57
C HIS A 88 -28.91 -14.69 -10.30
N ARG A 89 -28.16 -15.62 -9.70
CA ARG A 89 -28.48 -16.14 -8.37
C ARG A 89 -28.43 -15.03 -7.32
N LEU A 90 -27.38 -14.21 -7.34
CA LEU A 90 -27.23 -13.08 -6.44
C LEU A 90 -28.32 -12.03 -6.65
N GLU A 91 -28.72 -11.71 -7.88
CA GLU A 91 -29.78 -10.75 -8.19
C GLU A 91 -31.14 -11.16 -7.61
N LYS A 92 -31.43 -12.47 -7.55
CA LYS A 92 -32.70 -13.00 -7.02
C LYS A 92 -32.82 -12.95 -5.50
N THR A 93 -31.74 -12.66 -4.78
CA THR A 93 -31.77 -12.62 -3.30
C THR A 93 -32.48 -11.36 -2.81
N ALA A 94 -33.51 -11.56 -1.98
CA ALA A 94 -34.32 -10.46 -1.45
C ALA A 94 -33.69 -9.89 -0.17
N ASN A 95 -33.14 -10.76 0.68
CA ASN A 95 -32.54 -10.39 1.96
C ASN A 95 -31.00 -10.34 1.89
N VAL A 96 -30.39 -9.56 2.78
CA VAL A 96 -28.93 -9.41 2.88
C VAL A 96 -28.29 -10.72 3.34
N GLU A 97 -28.98 -11.47 4.18
CA GLU A 97 -28.58 -12.73 4.78
C GLU A 97 -28.56 -13.83 3.72
N GLU A 98 -29.60 -13.93 2.89
CA GLU A 98 -29.62 -14.84 1.74
C GLU A 98 -28.51 -14.50 0.73
N MET A 99 -28.28 -13.21 0.49
CA MET A 99 -27.19 -12.74 -0.37
C MET A 99 -25.82 -13.16 0.18
N ARG A 100 -25.62 -13.09 1.50
CA ARG A 100 -24.40 -13.51 2.19
C ARG A 100 -24.16 -15.01 2.09
N GLU A 101 -25.19 -15.83 2.30
CA GLU A 101 -25.08 -17.28 2.16
C GLU A 101 -24.70 -17.67 0.72
N VAL A 102 -25.39 -17.11 -0.28
CA VAL A 102 -25.05 -17.37 -1.69
C VAL A 102 -23.64 -16.88 -2.02
N LEU A 103 -23.22 -15.73 -1.50
CA LEU A 103 -21.85 -15.24 -1.68
C LEU A 103 -20.81 -16.18 -1.06
N ALA A 104 -21.06 -16.69 0.15
CA ALA A 104 -20.16 -17.61 0.84
C ALA A 104 -19.97 -18.90 0.02
N GLU A 105 -21.06 -19.46 -0.50
CA GLU A 105 -21.01 -20.61 -1.42
C GLU A 105 -20.19 -20.32 -2.68
N LEU A 106 -20.42 -19.16 -3.31
CA LEU A 106 -19.76 -18.79 -4.57
C LEU A 106 -18.27 -18.50 -4.41
N LEU A 107 -17.86 -17.92 -3.29
CA LEU A 107 -16.47 -17.66 -2.97
C LEU A 107 -15.75 -18.90 -2.41
N GLY A 108 -16.47 -19.98 -2.15
CA GLY A 108 -15.93 -21.20 -1.55
C GLY A 108 -15.40 -20.97 -0.13
N LEU A 109 -15.99 -20.02 0.59
CA LEU A 109 -15.58 -19.70 1.96
C LEU A 109 -16.05 -20.82 2.90
N GLY A 110 -15.22 -21.17 3.88
CA GLY A 110 -15.64 -22.05 4.97
C GLY A 110 -16.73 -21.38 5.81
N SER A 111 -17.25 -22.08 6.83
CA SER A 111 -18.21 -21.45 7.75
C SER A 111 -17.58 -20.17 8.33
N PRO A 112 -18.16 -18.98 8.13
CA PRO A 112 -17.57 -17.69 8.55
C PRO A 112 -17.28 -17.62 10.06
N ALA A 113 -17.95 -18.46 10.86
CA ALA A 113 -17.72 -18.60 12.29
C ALA A 113 -16.36 -19.22 12.66
N GLN A 114 -15.73 -19.98 11.77
CA GLN A 114 -14.48 -20.70 12.04
C GLN A 114 -13.23 -19.91 11.63
N SER A 115 -13.36 -18.94 10.72
CA SER A 115 -12.22 -18.21 10.17
C SER A 115 -12.54 -16.71 10.05
N LEU A 116 -11.78 -15.91 10.80
CA LEU A 116 -11.92 -14.44 10.79
C LEU A 116 -11.64 -13.85 9.39
N ARG A 117 -10.73 -14.48 8.63
CA ARG A 117 -10.41 -14.04 7.26
C ARG A 117 -11.59 -14.24 6.32
N ASP A 118 -12.31 -15.35 6.44
CA ASP A 118 -13.47 -15.62 5.60
C ASP A 118 -14.63 -14.69 5.98
N ALA A 119 -14.84 -14.43 7.28
CA ALA A 119 -15.81 -13.45 7.74
C ALA A 119 -15.55 -12.04 7.17
N ILE A 120 -14.30 -11.57 7.25
CA ILE A 120 -13.91 -10.26 6.71
C ILE A 120 -14.03 -10.21 5.19
N THR A 121 -13.69 -11.30 4.50
CA THR A 121 -13.82 -11.41 3.05
C THR A 121 -15.29 -11.37 2.63
N LEU A 122 -16.14 -12.12 3.32
CA LEU A 122 -17.58 -12.12 3.11
C LEU A 122 -18.18 -10.72 3.34
N ASP A 123 -17.79 -10.05 4.43
CA ASP A 123 -18.23 -8.68 4.71
C ASP A 123 -17.81 -7.71 3.62
N LEU A 124 -16.56 -7.79 3.16
CA LEU A 124 -16.06 -6.94 2.07
C LEU A 124 -16.92 -7.06 0.80
N PHE A 125 -17.19 -8.29 0.34
CA PHE A 125 -17.98 -8.50 -0.87
C PHE A 125 -19.48 -8.23 -0.67
N SER A 126 -20.02 -8.49 0.53
CA SER A 126 -21.42 -8.18 0.84
C SER A 126 -21.69 -6.68 0.74
N HIS A 127 -20.85 -5.87 1.36
CA HIS A 127 -20.99 -4.41 1.30
C HIS A 127 -20.74 -3.88 -0.12
N ALA A 128 -19.81 -4.48 -0.87
CA ALA A 128 -19.57 -4.11 -2.27
C ALA A 128 -20.80 -4.39 -3.16
N LEU A 129 -21.48 -5.53 -2.96
CA LEU A 129 -22.74 -5.82 -3.66
C LEU A 129 -23.85 -4.85 -3.29
N ILE A 130 -24.01 -4.54 -2.00
CA ILE A 130 -25.01 -3.56 -1.53
C ILE A 130 -24.76 -2.21 -2.19
N PHE A 131 -23.50 -1.75 -2.23
CA PHE A 131 -23.11 -0.52 -2.93
C PHE A 131 -23.47 -0.58 -4.43
N CYS A 132 -23.14 -1.67 -5.14
CA CYS A 132 -23.45 -1.80 -6.56
C CYS A 132 -24.96 -1.76 -6.83
N ARG A 133 -25.77 -2.37 -5.96
CA ARG A 133 -27.24 -2.31 -6.03
C ARG A 133 -27.75 -0.89 -5.81
N GLN A 134 -27.22 -0.18 -4.82
CA GLN A 134 -27.59 1.22 -4.53
C GLN A 134 -27.27 2.17 -5.69
N GLN A 135 -26.17 1.93 -6.40
CA GLN A 135 -25.76 2.70 -7.57
C GLN A 135 -26.46 2.27 -8.87
N GLY A 136 -27.32 1.24 -8.83
CA GLY A 136 -28.05 0.73 -9.99
C GLY A 136 -27.15 0.14 -11.07
N PHE A 137 -26.05 -0.52 -10.68
CA PHE A 137 -25.13 -1.15 -11.63
C PHE A 137 -25.77 -2.35 -12.32
N SER A 138 -25.44 -2.57 -13.59
CA SER A 138 -25.82 -3.79 -14.31
C SER A 138 -25.14 -5.04 -13.73
N LEU A 139 -25.59 -6.23 -14.13
CA LEU A 139 -24.95 -7.49 -13.70
C LEU A 139 -23.48 -7.58 -14.12
N GLU A 140 -23.17 -7.14 -15.34
CA GLU A 140 -21.80 -7.07 -15.87
C GLU A 140 -20.94 -6.09 -15.08
N GLN A 141 -21.49 -4.91 -14.77
CA GLN A 141 -20.83 -3.89 -13.96
C GLN A 141 -20.56 -4.39 -12.54
N THR A 142 -21.54 -5.02 -11.90
CA THR A 142 -21.41 -5.57 -10.55
C THR A 142 -20.39 -6.70 -10.49
N SER A 143 -20.43 -7.65 -11.44
CA SER A 143 -19.42 -8.70 -11.57
C SER A 143 -18.01 -8.12 -11.71
N THR A 144 -17.87 -7.10 -12.57
CA THR A 144 -16.59 -6.41 -12.80
C THR A 144 -16.10 -5.66 -11.57
N ALA A 145 -16.98 -4.95 -10.85
CA ALA A 145 -16.63 -4.22 -9.63
C ALA A 145 -16.15 -5.18 -8.52
N CYS A 146 -16.84 -6.31 -8.33
CA CYS A 146 -16.41 -7.35 -7.41
C CYS A 146 -15.05 -7.95 -7.82
N ALA A 147 -14.86 -8.22 -9.11
CA ALA A 147 -13.60 -8.78 -9.59
C ALA A 147 -12.43 -7.81 -9.45
N LEU A 148 -12.66 -6.52 -9.70
CA LEU A 148 -11.71 -5.45 -9.49
C LEU A 148 -11.31 -5.36 -8.01
N LEU A 149 -12.28 -5.37 -7.10
CA LEU A 149 -12.04 -5.34 -5.66
C LEU A 149 -11.27 -6.58 -5.19
N GLN A 150 -11.57 -7.76 -5.75
CA GLN A 150 -10.85 -8.99 -5.42
C GLN A 150 -9.40 -8.96 -5.92
N ASP A 151 -9.18 -8.49 -7.13
CA ASP A 151 -7.84 -8.34 -7.70
C ASP A 151 -7.02 -7.31 -6.91
N LEU A 152 -7.65 -6.19 -6.55
CA LEU A 152 -7.04 -5.20 -5.66
C LEU A 152 -6.68 -5.81 -4.31
N HIS A 153 -7.59 -6.56 -3.70
CA HIS A 153 -7.33 -7.21 -2.42
C HIS A 153 -6.14 -8.16 -2.51
N LYS A 154 -6.09 -9.01 -3.53
CA LYS A 154 -4.96 -9.91 -3.80
C LYS A 154 -3.65 -9.16 -3.98
N ALA A 155 -3.66 -8.04 -4.70
CA ALA A 155 -2.49 -7.18 -4.88
C ALA A 155 -1.99 -6.57 -3.57
N CYS A 156 -2.90 -6.12 -2.68
CA CYS A 156 -2.55 -5.49 -1.41
C CYS A 156 -1.93 -6.48 -0.41
N ILE A 157 -2.37 -7.74 -0.43
CA ILE A 157 -1.90 -8.80 0.46
C ILE A 157 -0.73 -9.61 -0.11
N ALA A 158 -0.33 -9.35 -1.35
CA ALA A 158 0.77 -10.08 -2.02
C ALA A 158 2.13 -9.91 -1.33
N THR A 159 2.28 -8.87 -0.51
CA THR A 159 3.48 -8.61 0.29
C THR A 159 3.10 -8.12 1.67
N PRO A 160 3.84 -8.50 2.74
CA PRO A 160 3.68 -7.89 4.07
C PRO A 160 4.21 -6.45 4.14
N LEU A 161 5.03 -6.02 3.15
CA LEU A 161 5.59 -4.67 3.08
C LEU A 161 4.56 -3.66 2.60
N GLY A 162 4.66 -2.40 3.05
CA GLY A 162 3.78 -1.32 2.58
C GLY A 162 3.86 -1.12 1.07
N ASN A 163 2.70 -1.20 0.40
CA ASN A 163 2.57 -1.10 -1.06
C ASN A 163 1.29 -0.31 -1.47
N VAL A 164 0.91 0.69 -0.67
CA VAL A 164 -0.35 1.43 -0.84
C VAL A 164 -0.36 2.18 -2.18
N GLU A 165 0.70 2.93 -2.46
CA GLU A 165 0.85 3.73 -3.68
C GLU A 165 0.82 2.86 -4.93
N GLU A 166 1.52 1.72 -4.93
CA GLU A 166 1.52 0.80 -6.07
C GLU A 166 0.14 0.16 -6.27
N CYS A 167 -0.52 -0.26 -5.18
CA CYS A 167 -1.88 -0.79 -5.24
C CYS A 167 -2.90 0.25 -5.69
N TYR A 168 -2.75 1.50 -5.29
CA TYR A 168 -3.61 2.60 -5.74
C TYR A 168 -3.41 2.91 -7.23
N ARG A 169 -2.16 2.90 -7.71
CA ARG A 169 -1.86 3.03 -9.15
C ARG A 169 -2.43 1.86 -9.95
N TYR A 170 -2.33 0.64 -9.43
CA TYR A 170 -2.94 -0.54 -10.03
C TYR A 170 -4.47 -0.39 -10.10
N PHE A 171 -5.11 -0.06 -8.99
CA PHE A 171 -6.54 0.21 -8.90
C PHE A 171 -7.00 1.23 -9.95
N THR A 172 -6.31 2.37 -10.03
CA THR A 172 -6.60 3.44 -10.99
C THR A 172 -6.47 2.94 -12.43
N SER A 173 -5.45 2.12 -12.71
CA SER A 173 -5.24 1.53 -14.04
C SER A 173 -6.35 0.54 -14.41
N VAL A 174 -6.84 -0.27 -13.46
CA VAL A 174 -7.97 -1.17 -13.68
C VAL A 174 -9.28 -0.39 -13.88
N LEU A 175 -9.51 0.70 -13.13
CA LEU A 175 -10.65 1.58 -13.37
C LEU A 175 -10.65 2.13 -14.81
N PHE A 176 -9.51 2.64 -15.29
CA PHE A 176 -9.41 3.14 -16.65
C PHE A 176 -9.58 2.05 -17.72
N CYS A 177 -9.18 0.81 -17.44
CA CYS A 177 -9.46 -0.35 -18.30
C CYS A 177 -10.96 -0.54 -18.55
N HIS A 178 -11.81 -0.11 -17.61
CA HIS A 178 -13.26 -0.27 -17.68
C HIS A 178 -14.05 1.04 -17.94
N GLY A 179 -13.37 2.18 -17.99
CA GLY A 179 -13.96 3.49 -18.32
C GLY A 179 -13.60 4.02 -19.72
N ILE A 180 -12.54 3.53 -20.34
CA ILE A 180 -12.06 4.01 -21.65
C ILE A 180 -12.31 2.94 -22.73
N ARG A 181 -12.74 3.37 -23.92
CA ARG A 181 -12.92 2.47 -25.07
C ARG A 181 -11.64 2.37 -25.91
N ARG A 182 -10.78 1.39 -25.62
CA ARG A 182 -9.73 0.93 -26.55
C ARG A 182 -9.60 -0.60 -26.57
N PRO A 183 -10.41 -1.30 -27.39
CA PRO A 183 -10.20 -2.72 -27.66
C PRO A 183 -8.82 -2.99 -28.27
N PRO A 184 -8.15 -4.11 -27.95
CA PRO A 184 -8.56 -5.20 -27.05
C PRO A 184 -8.27 -4.95 -25.56
N PHE A 185 -7.63 -3.83 -25.19
CA PHE A 185 -7.07 -3.62 -23.86
C PHE A 185 -8.05 -3.05 -22.83
N SER A 186 -9.09 -2.37 -23.28
CA SER A 186 -10.07 -1.68 -22.43
C SER A 186 -11.46 -1.68 -23.06
N ILE A 187 -12.47 -1.63 -22.20
CA ILE A 187 -13.88 -1.61 -22.55
C ILE A 187 -14.56 -0.47 -21.80
N ASN A 188 -15.47 0.25 -22.46
CA ASN A 188 -16.27 1.27 -21.81
C ASN A 188 -17.51 0.62 -21.18
N LEU A 189 -17.35 0.08 -19.97
CA LEU A 189 -18.42 -0.61 -19.23
C LEU A 189 -19.12 0.33 -18.24
N PHE A 190 -18.37 1.24 -17.61
CA PHE A 190 -18.91 2.18 -16.63
C PHE A 190 -19.05 3.58 -17.24
N LYS A 191 -20.11 4.29 -16.86
CA LYS A 191 -20.20 5.73 -17.08
C LYS A 191 -19.22 6.47 -16.17
N GLU A 192 -18.87 7.70 -16.51
CA GLU A 192 -17.95 8.53 -15.71
C GLU A 192 -18.41 8.69 -14.26
N GLU A 193 -19.69 9.01 -14.04
CA GLU A 193 -20.29 9.15 -12.70
C GLU A 193 -20.18 7.85 -11.88
N GLN A 194 -20.42 6.70 -12.52
CA GLN A 194 -20.34 5.38 -11.88
C GLN A 194 -18.90 5.02 -11.52
N LEU A 195 -17.93 5.40 -12.38
CA LEU A 195 -16.52 5.19 -12.14
C LEU A 195 -16.02 6.03 -10.97
N LEU A 196 -16.44 7.29 -10.89
CA LEU A 196 -16.14 8.18 -9.76
C LEU A 196 -16.75 7.66 -8.45
N ALA A 197 -18.02 7.23 -8.48
CA ALA A 197 -18.66 6.64 -7.30
C ALA A 197 -17.95 5.37 -6.83
N LEU A 198 -17.53 4.50 -7.76
CA LEU A 198 -16.77 3.29 -7.43
C LEU A 198 -15.39 3.62 -6.87
N ALA A 199 -14.70 4.62 -7.45
CA ALA A 199 -13.41 5.10 -6.95
C ALA A 199 -13.52 5.62 -5.51
N ASP A 200 -14.49 6.49 -5.26
CA ASP A 200 -14.74 7.07 -3.94
C ASP A 200 -15.11 5.98 -2.92
N TYR A 201 -15.99 5.05 -3.30
CA TYR A 201 -16.35 3.91 -2.46
C TYR A 201 -15.13 3.09 -2.04
N VAL A 202 -14.27 2.66 -2.98
CA VAL A 202 -13.10 1.83 -2.67
C VAL A 202 -12.07 2.60 -1.85
N VAL A 203 -11.89 3.90 -2.10
CA VAL A 203 -10.99 4.73 -1.29
C VAL A 203 -11.49 4.85 0.15
N ASN A 204 -12.77 5.17 0.33
CA ASN A 204 -13.36 5.42 1.66
C ASN A 204 -13.61 4.15 2.47
N THR A 205 -13.74 2.99 1.82
CA THR A 205 -13.96 1.70 2.49
C THR A 205 -12.68 0.87 2.55
N TYR A 206 -12.07 0.53 1.42
CA TYR A 206 -10.95 -0.40 1.39
C TYR A 206 -9.63 0.29 1.77
N PHE A 207 -9.24 1.36 1.06
CA PHE A 207 -7.96 2.02 1.30
C PHE A 207 -7.90 2.73 2.66
N ARG A 208 -9.02 3.27 3.15
CA ARG A 208 -9.13 3.81 4.51
C ARG A 208 -8.76 2.78 5.58
N HIS A 209 -9.10 1.51 5.37
CA HIS A 209 -8.81 0.40 6.28
C HIS A 209 -7.66 -0.49 5.78
N PHE A 210 -6.79 0.00 4.89
CA PHE A 210 -5.74 -0.78 4.25
C PHE A 210 -4.84 -1.52 5.26
N LYS A 211 -4.44 -0.84 6.34
CA LYS A 211 -3.59 -1.42 7.39
C LYS A 211 -4.26 -2.61 8.08
N LEU A 212 -5.58 -2.56 8.28
CA LEU A 212 -6.35 -3.63 8.89
C LEU A 212 -6.36 -4.87 8.01
N TYR A 213 -6.69 -4.71 6.72
CA TYR A 213 -6.62 -5.81 5.76
C TYR A 213 -5.22 -6.40 5.68
N LYS A 214 -4.18 -5.56 5.66
CA LYS A 214 -2.82 -6.06 5.60
C LYS A 214 -2.45 -6.87 6.86
N TYR A 215 -2.80 -6.37 8.04
CA TYR A 215 -2.53 -7.07 9.30
C TYR A 215 -3.18 -8.45 9.38
N VAL A 216 -4.43 -8.58 8.90
CA VAL A 216 -5.18 -9.85 8.98
C VAL A 216 -4.75 -10.86 7.93
N PHE A 217 -4.41 -10.39 6.73
CA PHE A 217 -4.19 -11.25 5.55
C PHE A 217 -2.71 -11.47 5.18
N THR A 218 -1.77 -10.78 5.83
CA THR A 218 -0.32 -10.99 5.58
C THR A 218 0.38 -11.57 6.82
N PRO A 219 1.43 -12.38 6.65
CA PRO A 219 2.22 -12.87 7.77
C PRO A 219 2.93 -11.70 8.47
N GLN A 220 2.95 -11.71 9.80
CA GLN A 220 3.70 -10.72 10.57
C GLN A 220 5.19 -10.97 10.43
N VAL A 221 5.90 -10.02 9.80
CA VAL A 221 7.37 -10.05 9.72
C VAL A 221 7.92 -9.34 10.96
N ARG A 222 8.68 -10.07 11.78
CA ARG A 222 9.41 -9.51 12.92
C ARG A 222 10.90 -9.51 12.61
N LEU A 223 11.55 -8.37 12.86
CA LEU A 223 13.00 -8.26 12.76
C LEU A 223 13.57 -8.36 14.17
N ASP A 224 14.30 -9.45 14.45
CA ASP A 224 15.02 -9.63 15.71
C ASP A 224 16.47 -9.15 15.51
N LEU A 225 16.81 -8.01 16.10
CA LEU A 225 18.14 -7.40 15.99
C LEU A 225 18.98 -7.76 17.20
N SER A 226 19.96 -8.63 17.01
CA SER A 226 21.03 -8.84 17.99
C SER A 226 22.24 -7.98 17.63
N LEU A 227 22.50 -6.96 18.45
CA LEU A 227 23.64 -6.06 18.28
C LEU A 227 24.79 -6.54 19.18
N THR A 228 25.83 -7.09 18.57
CA THR A 228 27.08 -7.42 19.27
C THR A 228 28.06 -6.27 19.10
N TYR A 229 28.30 -5.53 20.19
CA TYR A 229 29.29 -4.47 20.20
C TYR A 229 30.68 -5.04 20.44
N VAL A 230 31.59 -4.83 19.50
CA VAL A 230 33.00 -5.23 19.64
C VAL A 230 33.66 -4.36 20.72
N GLY A 231 34.22 -5.00 21.77
CA GLY A 231 34.93 -4.31 22.85
C GLY A 231 34.13 -4.14 24.16
N LEU A 232 32.84 -4.47 24.17
CA LEU A 232 32.05 -4.59 25.41
C LEU A 232 32.01 -6.07 25.82
N GLN A 233 32.41 -6.39 27.05
CA GLN A 233 32.16 -7.73 27.58
C GLN A 233 30.65 -7.94 27.67
N ALA A 234 30.18 -9.12 27.25
CA ALA A 234 28.78 -9.49 27.37
C ALA A 234 28.29 -9.25 28.81
N PRO A 235 27.09 -8.67 29.01
CA PRO A 235 26.54 -8.51 30.34
C PRO A 235 26.58 -9.86 31.06
N LYS A 236 27.29 -9.92 32.20
CA LYS A 236 27.23 -11.10 33.06
C LYS A 236 25.77 -11.22 33.49
N LEU A 237 25.08 -12.25 33.01
CA LEU A 237 23.78 -12.63 33.55
C LEU A 237 24.02 -12.94 35.02
N TRP A 238 23.56 -12.06 35.89
CA TRP A 238 23.54 -12.34 37.33
C TRP A 238 22.63 -13.56 37.51
N PRO A 239 23.03 -14.57 38.30
CA PRO A 239 22.13 -15.64 38.67
C PRO A 239 20.87 -15.01 39.24
N LYS A 240 19.73 -15.37 38.67
CA LYS A 240 18.43 -15.05 39.24
C LYS A 240 18.39 -15.84 40.53
N ASP A 241 18.59 -15.18 41.67
CA ASP A 241 18.48 -15.83 42.97
C ASP A 241 17.10 -16.48 43.04
N GLU A 242 17.11 -17.81 43.08
CA GLU A 242 15.96 -18.65 43.31
C GLU A 242 15.53 -18.44 44.78
N THR A 243 14.86 -17.33 45.06
CA THR A 243 14.15 -17.13 46.34
C THR A 243 13.20 -15.96 46.20
N GLU A 244 12.13 -16.15 45.44
CA GLU A 244 10.86 -15.49 45.74
C GLU A 244 9.75 -16.42 45.31
N LYS A 245 9.07 -16.92 46.33
CA LYS A 245 8.01 -17.90 46.28
C LYS A 245 6.83 -17.36 45.50
N GLU A 246 6.13 -18.29 44.86
CA GLU A 246 4.71 -18.14 44.51
C GLU A 246 3.94 -17.53 45.69
N GLU A 247 3.32 -16.38 45.47
CA GLU A 247 2.10 -15.91 46.14
C GLU A 247 1.75 -14.53 45.57
N GLY A 248 0.53 -14.37 45.04
CA GLY A 248 0.02 -13.06 44.64
C GLY A 248 -1.02 -13.09 43.54
N GLU A 249 -2.24 -13.50 43.90
CA GLU A 249 -3.47 -13.17 43.18
C GLU A 249 -3.63 -11.65 42.96
N GLU A 250 -4.45 -11.34 41.96
CA GLU A 250 -4.95 -10.05 41.49
C GLU A 250 -5.26 -9.03 42.60
N VAL A 251 -5.06 -7.72 42.34
CA VAL A 251 -6.06 -6.65 42.51
C VAL A 251 -5.49 -5.29 42.04
N GLU A 252 -6.44 -4.48 41.59
CA GLU A 252 -6.50 -3.26 40.78
C GLU A 252 -5.71 -2.01 41.19
N GLU A 253 -5.60 -1.14 40.18
CA GLU A 253 -5.45 0.32 40.21
C GLU A 253 -5.88 1.02 41.50
N GLN A 254 -5.02 1.92 42.02
CA GLN A 254 -5.44 3.31 42.29
C GLN A 254 -4.24 4.26 42.43
N ALA A 255 -4.39 5.40 41.77
CA ALA A 255 -3.51 6.57 41.84
C ALA A 255 -3.64 7.29 43.19
N VAL A 256 -2.58 7.98 43.64
CA VAL A 256 -2.59 9.37 44.16
C VAL A 256 -1.13 9.86 44.35
N THR A 257 -0.99 11.15 44.10
CA THR A 257 0.14 12.10 43.99
C THR A 257 1.09 12.25 45.20
N PRO A 258 2.24 12.93 45.00
CA PRO A 258 3.42 12.91 45.88
C PRO A 258 3.39 13.98 46.98
N GLU A 259 4.00 13.68 48.13
CA GLU A 259 4.36 14.67 49.13
C GLU A 259 5.88 14.69 49.33
N GLU A 260 6.42 15.90 49.25
CA GLU A 260 7.82 16.27 49.47
C GLU A 260 8.12 16.20 50.97
N GLU A 261 9.19 15.49 51.35
CA GLU A 261 9.90 15.75 52.60
C GLU A 261 11.39 15.96 52.29
N GLU A 262 11.85 17.16 52.64
CA GLU A 262 13.25 17.60 52.60
C GLU A 262 14.13 16.85 53.63
N PRO A 263 15.45 16.85 53.44
CA PRO A 263 16.31 15.76 53.88
C PRO A 263 16.83 15.94 55.31
N GLU A 264 16.65 14.93 56.15
CA GLU A 264 17.48 14.80 57.36
C GLU A 264 18.85 14.24 57.00
N THR A 265 19.85 15.09 57.22
CA THR A 265 21.27 14.78 57.23
C THR A 265 21.59 13.60 58.13
N VAL A 266 21.78 12.43 57.53
CA VAL A 266 22.48 11.29 58.14
C VAL A 266 23.85 11.17 57.49
N VAL A 267 24.86 11.48 58.29
CA VAL A 267 26.28 11.27 58.02
C VAL A 267 26.50 9.83 57.54
N GLN A 268 26.82 9.66 56.26
CA GLN A 268 27.33 8.39 55.76
C GLN A 268 28.87 8.38 55.77
N PRO A 269 29.49 7.24 56.12
CA PRO A 269 30.93 7.07 56.09
C PRO A 269 31.43 7.06 54.63
N GLU A 270 32.65 7.55 54.41
CA GLU A 270 33.37 7.42 53.13
C GLU A 270 33.34 5.96 52.63
N PRO A 271 32.85 5.70 51.40
CA PRO A 271 33.15 4.46 50.72
C PRO A 271 34.33 4.67 49.76
N GLU A 272 35.26 3.71 49.81
CA GLU A 272 36.32 3.50 48.82
C GLU A 272 35.82 3.64 47.37
N PRO A 273 36.68 4.05 46.41
CA PRO A 273 36.25 4.55 45.10
C PRO A 273 35.58 3.45 44.28
N SER A 274 34.25 3.36 44.36
CA SER A 274 33.46 2.50 43.50
C SER A 274 33.64 2.95 42.05
N GLN A 275 33.64 2.02 41.10
CA GLN A 275 33.76 2.29 39.66
C GLN A 275 32.74 3.35 39.17
N VAL A 276 31.60 3.46 39.86
CA VAL A 276 30.57 4.46 39.64
C VAL A 276 31.05 5.88 39.98
N SER A 277 31.87 6.06 41.02
CA SER A 277 32.45 7.36 41.37
C SER A 277 33.44 7.84 40.31
N VAL A 278 34.25 6.94 39.75
CA VAL A 278 35.19 7.22 38.66
C VAL A 278 34.44 7.63 37.39
N LEU A 279 33.38 6.89 37.03
CA LEU A 279 32.54 7.23 35.88
C LEU A 279 31.83 8.58 36.05
N ARG A 280 31.28 8.87 37.24
CA ARG A 280 30.66 10.18 37.50
C ARG A 280 31.67 11.32 37.41
N ALA A 281 32.87 11.13 37.93
CA ALA A 281 33.95 12.11 37.81
C ALA A 281 34.31 12.35 36.34
N TYR A 282 34.45 11.28 35.55
CA TYR A 282 34.75 11.37 34.11
C TYR A 282 33.64 12.07 33.32
N ILE A 283 32.37 11.74 33.58
CA ILE A 283 31.23 12.40 32.92
C ILE A 283 31.22 13.89 33.26
N LYS A 284 31.43 14.23 34.53
CA LYS A 284 31.46 15.63 34.99
C LYS A 284 32.61 16.42 34.36
N THR A 285 33.81 15.83 34.27
CA THR A 285 34.95 16.50 33.62
C THR A 285 34.72 16.65 32.12
N GLN A 286 34.15 15.65 31.44
CA GLN A 286 33.85 15.75 30.02
C GLN A 286 32.78 16.81 29.73
N MET A 287 31.69 16.85 30.51
CA MET A 287 30.67 17.88 30.36
C MET A 287 31.24 19.29 30.54
N ASN A 288 32.08 19.51 31.56
CA ASN A 288 32.70 20.81 31.78
C ASN A 288 33.59 21.23 30.60
N LYS A 289 34.34 20.27 30.03
CA LYS A 289 35.19 20.52 28.86
C LYS A 289 34.39 20.92 27.62
N GLU A 290 33.30 20.21 27.33
CA GLU A 290 32.42 20.54 26.19
C GLU A 290 31.75 21.91 26.38
N LEU A 291 31.38 22.24 27.62
CA LEU A 291 30.74 23.51 27.94
C LEU A 291 31.71 24.69 27.77
N GLU A 292 32.98 24.51 28.16
CA GLU A 292 34.04 25.49 27.95
C GLU A 292 34.37 25.68 26.46
N GLN A 293 34.41 24.59 25.68
CA GLN A 293 34.57 24.66 24.22
C GLN A 293 33.41 25.41 23.55
N LEU A 294 32.18 25.14 23.98
CA LEU A 294 31.00 25.82 23.45
C LEU A 294 31.02 27.32 23.79
N GLN A 295 31.41 27.68 25.02
CA GLN A 295 31.57 29.08 25.42
C GLN A 295 32.61 29.80 24.55
N GLN A 296 33.78 29.21 24.33
CA GLN A 296 34.81 29.78 23.47
C GLN A 296 34.33 29.99 22.04
N LEU A 297 33.63 28.99 21.47
CA LEU A 297 33.10 29.09 20.11
C LEU A 297 32.06 30.21 19.98
N VAL A 298 31.17 30.35 20.97
CA VAL A 298 30.17 31.42 20.99
C VAL A 298 30.84 32.80 21.10
N GLU A 299 31.84 32.94 21.97
CA GLU A 299 32.62 34.18 22.13
C GLU A 299 33.31 34.58 20.81
N GLU A 300 33.96 33.63 20.14
CA GLU A 300 34.61 33.85 18.85
C GLU A 300 33.60 34.28 17.77
N ARG A 301 32.44 33.62 17.71
CA ARG A 301 31.37 33.96 16.77
C ARG A 301 30.82 35.37 17.04
N LEU A 302 30.65 35.73 18.30
CA LEU A 302 30.15 37.04 18.70
C LEU A 302 31.18 38.12 18.33
N LYS A 303 32.45 37.92 18.66
CA LYS A 303 33.54 38.83 18.30
C LYS A 303 33.68 39.01 16.79
N ALA A 304 33.64 37.93 16.02
CA ALA A 304 33.65 38.01 14.55
C ALA A 304 32.43 38.78 14.00
N SER A 305 31.27 38.66 14.66
CA SER A 305 30.07 39.41 14.29
C SER A 305 30.21 40.90 14.61
N GLU A 306 30.81 41.25 15.75
CA GLU A 306 31.09 42.63 16.14
C GLU A 306 32.10 43.29 15.20
N GLU A 307 33.19 42.61 14.84
CA GLU A 307 34.17 43.09 13.87
C GLU A 307 33.55 43.28 12.48
N ARG A 308 32.65 42.36 12.08
CA ARG A 308 31.89 42.48 10.82
C ARG A 308 30.93 43.67 10.85
N LEU A 309 30.30 43.96 11.99
CA LEU A 309 29.43 45.13 12.13
C LEU A 309 30.23 46.42 12.20
N GLY A 310 31.34 46.45 12.93
CA GLY A 310 32.25 47.59 13.02
C GLY A 310 32.88 47.95 11.68
N SER A 311 33.32 46.96 10.89
CA SER A 311 33.81 47.18 9.53
C SER A 311 32.73 47.75 8.60
N LYS A 312 31.47 47.33 8.75
CA LYS A 312 30.34 47.92 8.00
C LYS A 312 30.03 49.35 8.45
N LEU A 313 30.04 49.62 9.75
CA LEU A 313 29.81 50.97 10.29
C LEU A 313 30.91 51.93 9.84
N THR A 314 32.18 51.54 9.95
CA THR A 314 33.32 52.36 9.49
C THR A 314 33.33 52.57 7.97
N ALA A 315 32.83 51.61 7.18
CA ALA A 315 32.63 51.80 5.73
C ALA A 315 31.52 52.82 5.42
N LEU A 316 30.48 52.89 6.25
CA LEU A 316 29.40 53.89 6.14
C LEU A 316 29.81 55.26 6.71
N GLU A 317 30.75 55.29 7.66
CA GLU A 317 31.23 56.50 8.35
C GLU A 317 32.39 57.18 7.60
N ARG A 318 33.00 56.52 6.61
CA ARG A 318 33.92 57.19 5.68
C ARG A 318 33.16 58.31 4.94
N PRO A 319 33.58 59.58 5.05
CA PRO A 319 32.79 60.71 4.57
C PRO A 319 32.48 60.62 3.08
N LEU A 320 31.30 61.14 2.71
CA LEU A 320 30.97 61.70 1.40
C LEU A 320 32.11 62.64 0.92
N GLN A 321 33.19 62.10 0.36
CA GLN A 321 34.14 62.88 -0.42
C GLN A 321 33.64 62.92 -1.86
N LEU A 322 33.05 64.08 -2.19
CA LEU A 322 32.60 64.49 -3.53
C LEU A 322 33.69 64.29 -4.59
N PRO A 323 33.36 63.78 -5.79
CA PRO A 323 34.25 63.90 -6.94
C PRO A 323 34.31 65.36 -7.42
N PRO A 324 35.46 65.85 -7.92
CA PRO A 324 35.58 67.21 -8.44
C PRO A 324 35.00 67.24 -9.87
N GLY A 325 33.99 68.09 -10.13
CA GLY A 325 33.40 68.10 -11.46
C GLY A 325 32.43 69.23 -11.80
N LYS A 326 33.00 70.29 -12.40
CA LYS A 326 32.41 71.24 -13.37
C LYS A 326 31.42 72.29 -12.86
N GLY A 327 31.99 73.45 -12.49
CA GLY A 327 31.32 74.74 -12.69
C GLY A 327 31.14 75.02 -14.19
N LYS A 328 29.88 75.19 -14.62
CA LYS A 328 29.50 75.87 -15.87
C LYS A 328 28.85 77.20 -15.48
N ASN A 329 29.60 78.28 -15.54
CA ASN A 329 29.03 79.63 -15.56
C ASN A 329 28.49 79.89 -16.96
N LYS A 330 27.23 80.33 -17.04
CA LYS A 330 26.56 80.77 -18.26
C LYS A 330 26.32 82.28 -18.16
N THR A 331 26.59 82.99 -19.26
CA THR A 331 26.17 84.38 -19.60
C THR A 331 26.85 85.49 -18.79
N LYS A 332 27.49 86.49 -19.42
CA LYS A 332 26.93 87.39 -20.43
C LYS A 332 28.01 87.99 -21.32
#